data_AF-A0A9D0KVC8-F1
#
_entry.id   AF-A0A9D0KVC8-F1
#
_cell.length_a   1.000
_cell.length_b   1.000
_cell.length_c   1.000
_cell.angle_alpha   90.00
_cell.angle_beta   90.00
_cell.angle_gamma   90.00
#
_symmetry.space_group_name_H-M   'P 1'
#
loop_
_entity.id
_entity.type
_entity.pdbx_description
1 polymer ?
#
loop_
_entity_poly.entity_id
_entity_poly.type
_entity_poly.pdbx_seq_one_letter_code
_entity_poly.pdbx_strand_id
1 'polypeptide(L)'
;RIDGKIAQAIMSIQAIKGVEIGEGFRLSEKFGSQAHDEIFYEEGRGFYHKTNRAGGIEGGMTNGEPVVVRAAMKPIPTLMRKKSLRSVNIKTKEPFLAAKERSDVTAVPAAAVVGEAMLAIVLTDALLEKFGSDNWIEIKKRIKEFREYTRGF
;
A
#
# COMPACT_ATOMS: atom_id res chain seq x y z
N ARG A 1 6.70 -12.40 -2.11
CA ARG A 1 5.41 -11.88 -2.63
C ARG A 1 5.38 -10.36 -2.47
N ILE A 2 4.91 -9.61 -3.47
CA ILE A 2 4.98 -8.14 -3.46
C ILE A 2 3.97 -7.49 -2.51
N ASP A 3 2.77 -8.06 -2.37
CA ASP A 3 1.75 -7.67 -1.38
C ASP A 3 2.29 -7.67 0.06
N GLY A 4 3.08 -8.68 0.44
CA GLY A 4 3.73 -8.73 1.76
C GLY A 4 4.76 -7.62 1.97
N LYS A 5 5.59 -7.33 0.96
CA LYS A 5 6.56 -6.21 0.99
C LYS A 5 5.84 -4.86 1.11
N ILE A 6 4.77 -4.67 0.33
CA ILE A 6 3.91 -3.47 0.37
C ILE A 6 3.27 -3.33 1.76
N ALA A 7 2.67 -4.39 2.29
CA ALA A 7 2.03 -4.36 3.60
C ALA A 7 3.01 -3.97 4.71
N GLN A 8 4.22 -4.54 4.70
CA GLN A 8 5.28 -4.16 5.63
C GLN A 8 5.64 -2.67 5.52
N ALA A 9 5.92 -2.19 4.30
CA ALA A 9 6.31 -0.81 4.07
C ALA A 9 5.24 0.18 4.51
N ILE A 10 3.98 -0.04 4.14
CA ILE A 10 2.87 0.85 4.48
C ILE A 10 2.54 0.78 5.97
N MET A 11 2.54 -0.41 6.58
CA MET A 11 2.31 -0.58 8.02
C MET A 11 3.42 0.06 8.87
N SER A 12 4.63 0.21 8.33
CA SER A 12 5.74 0.85 9.02
C SER A 12 5.60 2.37 9.17
N ILE A 13 4.71 3.00 8.38
CA ILE A 13 4.42 4.43 8.46
C ILE A 13 3.79 4.73 9.83
N GLN A 14 4.26 5.78 10.49
CA GLN A 14 3.78 6.14 11.81
C GLN A 14 2.26 6.34 11.80
N ALA A 15 1.61 5.80 12.84
CA ALA A 15 0.17 5.79 13.04
C ALA A 15 -0.66 4.92 12.07
N ILE A 16 -0.07 4.24 11.10
CA ILE A 16 -0.80 3.21 10.34
C ILE A 16 -1.03 1.97 11.22
N LYS A 17 -2.25 1.42 11.18
CA LYS A 17 -2.70 0.28 11.99
C LYS A 17 -3.34 -0.85 11.19
N GLY A 18 -3.55 -0.65 9.89
CA GLY A 18 -4.16 -1.62 8.98
C GLY A 18 -3.74 -1.33 7.55
N VAL A 19 -3.55 -2.38 6.74
CA VAL A 19 -3.24 -2.27 5.31
C VAL A 19 -4.07 -3.28 4.55
N GLU A 20 -4.61 -2.87 3.41
CA GLU A 20 -5.38 -3.69 2.50
C GLU A 20 -4.86 -3.55 1.07
N ILE A 21 -4.93 -4.63 0.30
CA ILE A 21 -4.72 -4.63 -1.15
C ILE A 21 -6.08 -4.79 -1.84
N GLY A 22 -6.36 -3.94 -2.82
CA GLY A 22 -7.63 -3.97 -3.56
C GLY A 22 -8.84 -3.72 -2.67
N GLU A 23 -9.79 -4.67 -2.70
CA GLU A 23 -10.96 -4.68 -1.82
C GLU A 23 -10.67 -5.21 -0.40
N GLY A 24 -9.49 -5.80 -0.16
CA GLY A 24 -9.00 -6.09 1.18
C GLY A 24 -9.91 -6.98 2.02
N PHE A 25 -10.21 -6.54 3.25
CA PHE A 25 -11.06 -7.28 4.18
C PHE A 25 -12.48 -7.50 3.61
N ARG A 26 -12.98 -6.64 2.71
CA ARG A 26 -14.31 -6.84 2.09
C ARG A 26 -14.40 -8.12 1.25
N LEU A 27 -13.27 -8.64 0.75
CA LEU A 27 -13.27 -9.91 0.01
C LEU A 27 -13.56 -11.11 0.92
N SER A 28 -13.24 -11.02 2.22
CA SER A 28 -13.54 -12.09 3.18
C SER A 28 -15.03 -12.27 3.46
N GLU A 29 -15.84 -11.29 3.07
CA GLU A 29 -17.30 -11.29 3.23
C GLU A 29 -18.03 -11.74 1.96
N LYS A 30 -17.30 -12.10 0.89
CA LYS A 30 -17.87 -12.44 -0.43
C LYS A 30 -17.74 -13.93 -0.74
N PHE A 31 -18.66 -14.43 -1.56
CA PHE A 31 -18.49 -15.74 -2.19
C PHE A 31 -17.36 -15.72 -3.22
N GLY A 32 -16.72 -16.86 -3.46
CA GLY A 32 -15.66 -16.99 -4.47
C GLY A 32 -16.11 -16.54 -5.86
N SER A 33 -17.37 -16.76 -6.22
CA SER A 33 -17.99 -16.29 -7.48
C SER A 33 -18.06 -14.76 -7.61
N GLN A 34 -17.79 -14.01 -6.55
CA GLN A 34 -17.87 -12.54 -6.51
C GLN A 34 -16.57 -11.88 -6.03
N ALA A 35 -15.60 -12.66 -5.56
CA ALA A 35 -14.39 -12.16 -4.92
C ALA A 35 -13.23 -11.93 -5.90
N HIS A 36 -13.19 -12.68 -6.99
CA HIS A 36 -12.06 -12.69 -7.93
C HIS A 36 -12.30 -11.82 -9.15
N ASP A 37 -11.23 -11.57 -9.90
CA ASP A 37 -11.27 -10.84 -11.17
C ASP A 37 -11.22 -11.85 -12.31
N GLU A 38 -12.21 -11.80 -13.22
CA GLU A 38 -12.25 -12.67 -14.39
C GLU A 38 -11.25 -12.20 -15.45
N ILE A 39 -10.59 -13.15 -16.11
CA ILE A 39 -9.58 -12.91 -17.13
C ILE A 39 -10.24 -12.87 -18.52
N PHE A 40 -9.93 -11.83 -19.29
CA PHE A 40 -10.37 -11.64 -20.66
C PHE A 40 -9.17 -11.43 -21.58
N TYR A 41 -9.39 -11.55 -22.89
CA TYR A 41 -8.38 -11.32 -23.92
C TYR A 41 -8.95 -10.45 -25.04
N GLU A 42 -8.13 -9.55 -25.57
CA GLU A 42 -8.44 -8.71 -26.72
C GLU A 42 -7.20 -8.57 -27.61
N GLU A 43 -7.36 -8.80 -28.91
CA GLU A 43 -6.26 -8.73 -29.87
C GLU A 43 -5.62 -7.34 -29.87
N GLY A 44 -4.29 -7.27 -29.82
CA GLY A 44 -3.53 -6.03 -29.71
C GLY A 44 -3.41 -5.45 -28.30
N ARG A 45 -4.33 -5.80 -27.38
CA ARG A 45 -4.26 -5.44 -25.96
C ARG A 45 -3.56 -6.52 -25.12
N GLY A 46 -3.87 -7.79 -25.38
CA GLY A 46 -3.46 -8.94 -24.57
C GLY A 46 -4.48 -9.29 -23.48
N PHE A 47 -4.04 -10.03 -22.47
CA PHE A 47 -4.85 -10.39 -21.30
C PHE A 47 -5.19 -9.17 -20.44
N TYR A 48 -6.42 -9.12 -19.91
CA TYR A 48 -6.88 -8.04 -19.04
C TYR A 48 -8.00 -8.49 -18.09
N HIS A 49 -8.31 -7.66 -17.09
CA HIS A 49 -9.46 -7.86 -16.21
C HIS A 49 -10.50 -6.75 -16.39
N LYS A 50 -11.79 -7.08 -16.22
CA LYS A 50 -12.87 -6.07 -16.20
C LYS A 50 -13.04 -5.40 -14.84
N THR A 51 -12.56 -6.05 -13.80
CA THR A 51 -12.61 -5.59 -12.41
C THR A 51 -11.22 -5.68 -11.80
N ASN A 52 -11.02 -4.99 -10.68
CA ASN A 52 -9.72 -4.98 -9.98
C ASN A 52 -9.91 -5.13 -8.47
N ARG A 53 -10.59 -6.20 -8.08
CA ARG A 53 -10.86 -6.57 -6.70
C ARG A 53 -9.59 -7.02 -5.98
N ALA A 54 -8.71 -7.72 -6.69
CA ALA A 54 -7.40 -8.15 -6.23
C ALA A 54 -6.40 -6.97 -6.05
N GLY A 55 -6.73 -5.77 -6.55
CA GLY A 55 -5.90 -4.58 -6.39
C GLY A 55 -4.57 -4.66 -7.14
N GLY A 56 -4.60 -5.25 -8.33
CA GLY A 56 -3.44 -5.37 -9.22
C GLY A 56 -2.47 -6.47 -8.84
N ILE A 57 -2.78 -7.28 -7.81
CA ILE A 57 -1.87 -8.30 -7.29
C ILE A 57 -2.57 -9.65 -7.15
N GLU A 58 -2.07 -10.65 -7.87
CA GLU A 58 -2.54 -12.05 -7.79
C GLU A 58 -1.34 -12.97 -7.56
N GLY A 59 -1.48 -13.96 -6.68
CA GLY A 59 -0.37 -14.86 -6.33
C GLY A 59 0.87 -14.15 -5.77
N GLY A 60 0.76 -12.89 -5.34
CA GLY A 60 1.89 -12.08 -4.90
C GLY A 60 2.73 -11.47 -6.03
N MET A 61 2.19 -11.39 -7.24
CA MET A 61 2.78 -10.74 -8.42
C MET A 61 1.82 -9.68 -8.98
N THR A 62 2.35 -8.67 -9.66
CA THR A 62 1.49 -7.70 -10.37
C THR A 62 0.82 -8.35 -11.57
N ASN A 63 -0.50 -8.19 -11.74
CA ASN A 63 -1.27 -8.80 -12.84
C ASN A 63 -1.54 -7.85 -14.02
N GLY A 64 -0.99 -6.63 -13.98
CA GLY A 64 -1.13 -5.62 -15.04
C GLY A 64 -2.21 -4.57 -14.78
N GLU A 65 -3.15 -4.86 -13.87
CA GLU A 65 -4.13 -3.87 -13.41
C GLU A 65 -3.50 -2.88 -12.40
N PRO A 66 -4.15 -1.73 -12.13
CA PRO A 66 -3.64 -0.76 -11.16
C PRO A 66 -3.39 -1.39 -9.78
N VAL A 67 -2.20 -1.13 -9.20
CA VAL A 67 -1.91 -1.55 -7.83
C VAL A 67 -2.68 -0.65 -6.87
N VAL A 68 -3.65 -1.23 -6.15
CA VAL A 68 -4.52 -0.49 -5.23
C VAL A 68 -4.18 -0.87 -3.79
N VAL A 69 -3.77 0.12 -3.00
CA VAL A 69 -3.41 -0.06 -1.59
C VAL A 69 -4.22 0.89 -0.74
N ARG A 70 -4.75 0.41 0.39
CA ARG A 70 -5.44 1.22 1.40
C ARG A 70 -4.75 1.09 2.74
N ALA A 71 -4.74 2.16 3.52
CA ALA A 71 -4.13 2.19 4.85
C ALA A 71 -5.09 2.81 5.87
N ALA A 72 -5.15 2.23 7.06
CA ALA A 72 -5.93 2.75 8.18
C ALA A 72 -5.00 3.51 9.14
N MET A 73 -5.09 4.84 9.14
CA MET A 73 -4.34 5.70 10.06
C MET A 73 -5.14 5.93 11.35
N LYS A 74 -4.58 5.57 12.51
CA LYS A 74 -5.19 5.96 13.79
C LYS A 74 -5.13 7.49 13.96
N PRO A 75 -6.04 8.10 14.73
CA PRO A 75 -5.90 9.49 15.13
C PRO A 75 -4.55 9.75 15.80
N ILE A 76 -3.97 10.92 15.51
CA ILE A 76 -2.72 11.35 16.14
C ILE A 76 -2.87 11.43 17.67
N PRO A 77 -1.82 11.07 18.42
CA PRO A 77 -1.95 10.71 19.84
C PRO A 77 -2.21 11.89 20.79
N THR A 78 -1.85 13.13 20.39
CA THR A 78 -1.97 14.31 21.26
C THR A 78 -3.27 15.06 21.01
N LEU A 79 -3.94 15.46 22.10
CA LEU A 79 -5.22 16.17 22.06
C LEU A 79 -5.06 17.58 22.66
N MET A 80 -5.41 18.61 21.88
CA MET A 80 -5.34 20.02 22.33
C MET A 80 -6.53 20.47 23.18
N ARG A 81 -7.55 19.62 23.35
CA ARG A 81 -8.77 19.89 24.12
C ARG A 81 -8.47 20.26 25.59
N LYS A 82 -9.45 20.85 26.29
CA LYS A 82 -9.32 21.28 27.70
C LYS A 82 -8.85 20.15 28.64
N LYS A 83 -9.18 18.90 28.34
CA LYS A 83 -8.71 17.72 29.08
C LYS A 83 -8.01 16.75 28.11
N SER A 84 -6.69 16.65 28.22
CA SER A 84 -5.88 15.64 27.53
C SER A 84 -6.13 14.25 28.12
N LEU A 85 -5.56 13.20 27.49
CA LEU A 85 -5.65 11.84 28.03
C LEU A 85 -5.00 11.76 29.41
N ARG A 86 -5.57 10.93 30.29
CA ARG A 86 -4.90 10.59 31.55
C ARG A 86 -3.65 9.77 31.25
N SER A 87 -2.60 10.03 32.00
CA SER A 87 -1.30 9.39 31.94
C SER A 87 -0.71 9.32 33.35
N VAL A 88 0.56 8.95 33.45
CA VAL A 88 1.28 8.81 34.72
C VAL A 88 2.64 9.48 34.57
N ASN A 89 3.04 10.27 35.56
CA ASN A 89 4.40 10.80 35.60
C ASN A 89 5.38 9.66 35.88
N ILE A 90 6.32 9.41 34.95
CA ILE A 90 7.23 8.26 35.02
C ILE A 90 8.17 8.28 36.23
N LYS A 91 8.45 9.47 36.80
CA LYS A 91 9.32 9.64 37.97
C LYS A 91 8.54 9.45 39.27
N THR A 92 7.40 10.12 39.41
CA THR A 92 6.64 10.13 40.68
C THR A 92 5.60 9.02 40.78
N LYS A 93 5.23 8.38 39.66
CA LYS A 93 4.14 7.40 39.53
C LYS A 93 2.74 7.97 39.81
N GLU A 94 2.61 9.28 39.96
CA GLU A 94 1.34 9.96 40.19
C GLU A 94 0.53 10.18 38.91
N PRO A 95 -0.81 10.25 38.98
CA PRO A 95 -1.66 10.62 37.86
C PRO A 95 -1.28 11.98 37.27
N PHE A 96 -1.10 12.04 35.96
CA PHE A 96 -0.75 13.26 35.22
C PHE A 96 -1.54 13.32 33.90
N LEU A 97 -1.69 14.48 33.27
CA LEU A 97 -2.30 14.58 31.94
C LEU A 97 -1.22 14.46 30.86
N ALA A 98 -1.48 13.68 29.81
CA ALA A 98 -0.55 13.53 28.70
C ALA A 98 -0.14 14.89 28.11
N ALA A 99 1.14 15.03 27.80
CA ALA A 99 1.69 16.25 27.21
C ALA A 99 1.08 16.54 25.83
N LYS A 100 1.11 17.82 25.45
CA LYS A 100 0.58 18.34 24.18
C LYS A 100 1.76 18.71 23.28
N GLU A 101 2.05 17.86 22.29
CA GLU A 101 3.21 18.05 21.41
C GLU A 101 2.83 18.64 20.05
N ARG A 102 1.74 18.15 19.42
CA ARG A 102 1.25 18.68 18.14
C ARG A 102 -0.21 19.10 18.21
N SER A 103 -0.56 20.08 17.38
CA SER A 103 -1.86 20.73 17.34
C SER A 103 -2.70 20.43 16.10
N ASP A 104 -2.16 19.69 15.13
CA ASP A 104 -2.93 19.23 13.98
C ASP A 104 -4.16 18.42 14.43
N VAL A 105 -5.26 18.51 13.68
CA VAL A 105 -6.47 17.69 13.95
C VAL A 105 -6.37 16.36 13.21
N THR A 106 -5.80 16.38 12.01
CA THR A 106 -5.59 15.21 11.17
C THR A 106 -4.32 15.37 10.35
N ALA A 107 -3.64 14.24 10.11
CA ALA A 107 -2.52 14.13 9.19
C ALA A 107 -2.79 13.10 8.07
N VAL A 108 -4.04 12.68 7.88
CA VAL A 108 -4.41 11.66 6.87
C VAL A 108 -3.98 12.05 5.45
N PRO A 109 -4.20 13.29 4.97
CA PRO A 109 -3.75 13.68 3.63
C PRO A 109 -2.22 13.64 3.48
N ALA A 110 -1.48 14.09 4.50
CA ALA A 110 -0.02 14.02 4.49
C ALA A 110 0.48 12.57 4.55
N ALA A 111 -0.17 11.71 5.33
CA ALA A 111 0.14 10.28 5.41
C ALA A 111 -0.10 9.56 4.07
N ALA A 112 -1.07 10.00 3.26
CA ALA A 112 -1.28 9.45 1.92
C ALA A 112 -0.05 9.68 1.01
N VAL A 113 0.53 10.90 1.04
CA VAL A 113 1.76 11.21 0.29
C VAL A 113 2.95 10.35 0.75
N VAL A 114 3.08 10.14 2.06
CA VAL A 114 4.09 9.20 2.60
C VAL A 114 3.81 7.77 2.12
N GLY A 115 2.54 7.36 2.07
CA GLY A 115 2.11 6.07 1.53
C GLY A 115 2.51 5.88 0.07
N GLU A 116 2.29 6.88 -0.79
CA GLU A 116 2.71 6.88 -2.19
C GLU A 116 4.23 6.71 -2.32
N ALA A 117 5.00 7.45 -1.51
CA ALA A 117 6.47 7.33 -1.51
C ALA A 117 6.94 5.94 -1.09
N MET A 118 6.36 5.37 -0.03
CA MET A 118 6.70 4.02 0.44
C MET A 118 6.32 2.94 -0.59
N LEU A 119 5.17 3.10 -1.26
CA LEU A 119 4.77 2.20 -2.34
C LEU A 119 5.72 2.31 -3.53
N ALA A 120 6.11 3.52 -3.93
CA ALA A 120 7.05 3.74 -5.03
C ALA A 120 8.41 3.08 -4.76
N ILE A 121 8.92 3.13 -3.52
CA ILE A 121 10.16 2.45 -3.13
C ILE A 121 10.03 0.94 -3.34
N VAL A 122 8.97 0.32 -2.79
CA VAL A 122 8.78 -1.14 -2.90
C VAL A 122 8.60 -1.60 -4.35
N LEU A 123 7.85 -0.85 -5.15
CA LEU A 123 7.67 -1.14 -6.58
C LEU A 123 8.99 -0.97 -7.35
N THR A 124 9.80 0.03 -7.00
CA THR A 124 11.12 0.23 -7.59
C THR A 124 12.05 -0.92 -7.25
N ASP A 125 12.11 -1.35 -5.99
CA ASP A 125 12.92 -2.50 -5.58
C ASP A 125 12.53 -3.77 -6.35
N ALA A 126 11.23 -4.05 -6.50
CA ALA A 126 10.74 -5.19 -7.27
C ALA A 126 11.07 -5.09 -8.76
N LEU A 127 11.02 -3.88 -9.33
CA LEU A 127 11.41 -3.61 -10.71
C LEU A 127 12.90 -3.86 -10.92
N LEU A 128 13.75 -3.35 -10.03
CA LEU A 128 15.20 -3.55 -10.11
C LEU A 128 15.60 -5.01 -9.86
N GLU A 129 14.92 -5.72 -8.95
CA GLU A 129 15.09 -7.16 -8.74
C GLU A 129 14.79 -7.96 -10.02
N LYS A 130 13.78 -7.55 -10.80
CA LYS A 130 13.38 -8.22 -12.04
C LYS A 130 14.22 -7.84 -13.27
N PHE A 131 14.62 -6.58 -13.39
CA PHE A 131 15.22 -6.03 -14.63
C PHE A 131 16.70 -5.62 -14.47
N GLY A 132 17.28 -5.79 -13.30
CA GLY A 132 18.64 -5.39 -12.94
C GLY A 132 18.72 -3.97 -12.38
N SER A 133 19.89 -3.61 -11.84
CA SER A 133 20.09 -2.37 -11.07
C SER A 133 21.31 -1.53 -11.48
N ASP A 134 22.00 -1.87 -12.56
CA ASP A 134 23.28 -1.23 -12.91
C ASP A 134 23.13 0.04 -13.77
N ASN A 135 22.29 -0.01 -14.81
CA ASN A 135 22.18 1.06 -15.80
C ASN A 135 20.73 1.27 -16.25
N TRP A 136 20.22 2.50 -16.09
CA TRP A 136 18.86 2.87 -16.46
C TRP A 136 18.53 2.62 -17.95
N ILE A 137 19.49 2.82 -18.86
CA ILE A 137 19.25 2.61 -20.30
C ILE A 137 18.95 1.14 -20.59
N GLU A 138 19.70 0.23 -19.98
CA GLU A 138 19.50 -1.21 -20.12
C GLU A 138 18.21 -1.68 -19.44
N ILE A 139 17.94 -1.18 -18.23
CA ILE A 139 16.70 -1.48 -17.50
C ILE A 139 15.49 -1.08 -18.35
N LYS A 140 15.49 0.12 -18.93
CA LYS A 140 14.41 0.61 -19.80
C LYS A 140 14.22 -0.27 -21.04
N LYS A 141 15.31 -0.76 -21.65
CA LYS A 141 15.27 -1.69 -22.78
C LYS A 141 14.61 -3.02 -22.37
N ARG A 142 15.07 -3.64 -21.28
CA ARG A 142 14.52 -4.91 -20.76
C ARG A 142 13.03 -4.77 -20.39
N ILE A 143 12.62 -3.65 -19.81
CA ILE A 143 11.20 -3.37 -19.53
C ILE A 143 10.38 -3.31 -20.82
N LYS A 144 10.89 -2.64 -21.86
CA LYS A 144 10.19 -2.53 -23.14
C LYS A 144 10.02 -3.90 -23.80
N GLU A 145 11.09 -4.68 -23.87
CA GLU A 145 11.08 -6.04 -24.42
C GLU A 145 10.10 -6.95 -23.65
N PHE A 146 10.11 -6.86 -22.32
CA PHE A 146 9.18 -7.64 -21.50
C PHE A 146 7.72 -7.23 -21.72
N ARG A 147 7.44 -5.93 -21.91
CA ARG A 147 6.08 -5.46 -22.22
C ARG A 147 5.58 -5.95 -23.58
N GLU A 148 6.47 -5.97 -24.59
CA GLU A 148 6.16 -6.52 -25.91
C GLU A 148 5.88 -8.02 -25.83
N TYR A 149 6.71 -8.77 -25.10
CA TYR A 149 6.48 -10.18 -24.81
C TYR A 149 5.13 -10.42 -24.14
N THR A 150 4.80 -9.69 -23.06
CA THR A 150 3.52 -9.89 -22.36
C THR A 150 2.29 -9.53 -23.19
N ARG A 151 2.42 -8.62 -24.16
CA ARG A 151 1.32 -8.25 -25.05
C ARG A 151 1.07 -9.31 -26.13
N GLY A 152 2.13 -10.01 -26.56
CA GLY A 152 2.08 -11.04 -27.59
C GLY A 152 2.03 -12.48 -27.08
N PHE A 153 1.93 -12.68 -25.75
CA PHE A 153 1.74 -13.99 -25.12
C PHE A 153 0.30 -14.48 -25.34
#